data_AF-D3NRT0-F1
#
_entry.id   AF-D3NRT0-F1
#
_cell.length_a   1.000
_cell.length_b   1.000
_cell.length_c   1.000
_cell.angle_alpha   90.00
_cell.angle_beta   90.00
_cell.angle_gamma   90.00
#
_symmetry.space_group_name_H-M   'P 1'
#
loop_
_entity.id
_entity.type
_entity.pdbx_description
1 polymer ?
#
loop_
_entity_poly.entity_id
_entity_poly.type
_entity_poly.pdbx_seq_one_letter_code
_entity_poly.pdbx_strand_id
1 'polypeptide(L)' 'MQNPIESVFATVRHRTVRTKGARSQETAKLMVFKLITAALKTWRRLQGENQLPKVIQGVTFRNGIEVTEPASQNAA' A
#
# COMPACT_ATOMS: atom_id res chain seq x y z
N MET A 1 -3.96 14.60 -7.72
CA MET A 1 -3.51 13.42 -8.49
C MET A 1 -3.25 12.30 -7.50
N GLN A 2 -3.93 11.15 -7.63
CA GLN A 2 -3.88 10.04 -6.67
C GLN A 2 -2.63 9.18 -6.93
N ASN A 3 -1.79 8.99 -5.91
CA ASN A 3 -0.51 8.27 -5.99
C ASN A 3 -0.78 6.75 -6.19
N PRO A 4 -0.11 6.04 -7.13
CA PRO A 4 -0.45 4.66 -7.49
C PRO A 4 -0.42 3.65 -6.34
N ILE A 5 0.45 3.88 -5.34
CA ILE A 5 0.64 2.98 -4.18
C ILE A 5 -0.42 3.23 -3.10
N GLU A 6 -0.74 4.50 -2.81
CA GLU A 6 -1.79 4.86 -1.85
C GLU A 6 -3.18 4.44 -2.35
N SER A 7 -3.43 4.50 -3.66
CA SER A 7 -4.73 4.18 -4.24
C SER A 7 -5.13 2.70 -4.11
N VAL A 8 -4.17 1.77 -4.09
CA VAL A 8 -4.48 0.32 -4.05
C VAL A 8 -4.93 -0.10 -2.65
N PHE A 9 -4.19 0.33 -1.62
CA PHE A 9 -4.51 -0.02 -0.23
C PHE A 9 -5.58 0.87 0.40
N ALA A 10 -5.89 2.02 -0.21
CA ALA A 10 -6.98 2.90 0.24
C ALA A 10 -8.30 2.15 0.41
N THR A 11 -8.64 1.24 -0.52
CA THR A 11 -9.87 0.44 -0.45
C THR A 11 -9.89 -0.51 0.75
N VAL A 12 -8.74 -1.10 1.12
CA VAL A 12 -8.65 -1.95 2.31
C VAL A 12 -8.77 -1.11 3.58
N ARG A 13 -8.06 0.02 3.66
CA ARG A 13 -8.17 0.97 4.78
C ARG A 13 -9.60 1.50 4.95
N HIS A 14 -10.32 1.73 3.86
CA HIS A 14 -11.72 2.17 3.89
C HIS A 14 -12.67 1.07 4.40
N ARG A 15 -12.32 -0.22 4.21
CA ARG A 15 -13.18 -1.35 4.55
C ARG A 15 -12.86 -2.02 5.90
N THR A 16 -11.70 -1.76 6.50
CA THR A 16 -11.27 -2.35 7.79
C THR A 16 -12.15 -1.99 8.99
N VAL A 17 -13.08 -1.03 8.88
CA VAL A 17 -14.06 -0.75 9.94
C VAL A 17 -14.89 -2.02 10.27
N ARG A 18 -15.15 -2.88 9.29
CA ARG A 18 -15.94 -4.11 9.46
C ARG A 18 -15.23 -5.22 10.25
N THR A 19 -13.90 -5.18 10.41
CA THR A 19 -13.16 -6.22 11.15
C THR A 19 -13.03 -5.94 12.65
N LYS A 20 -13.47 -4.76 13.12
CA LYS A 20 -13.40 -4.35 14.53
C LYS A 20 -14.36 -5.11 15.46
N GLY A 21 -15.33 -5.86 14.93
CA GLY A 21 -16.31 -6.64 15.71
C GLY A 21 -15.97 -8.12 15.90
N ALA A 22 -14.72 -8.52 15.69
CA ALA A 22 -14.30 -9.92 15.80
C ALA A 22 -14.33 -10.41 17.26
N ARG A 23 -15.06 -11.50 17.53
CA ARG A 23 -15.16 -12.08 18.88
C ARG A 23 -13.91 -12.87 19.32
N SER A 24 -13.02 -13.23 18.39
CA SER A 24 -11.73 -13.89 18.67
C SER A 24 -10.67 -13.46 17.65
N GLN A 25 -9.39 -13.60 18.03
CA GLN A 25 -8.26 -13.24 17.16
C GLN A 25 -8.22 -14.10 15.89
N GLU A 26 -8.59 -15.37 15.98
CA GLU A 26 -8.67 -16.27 14.84
C GLU A 26 -9.75 -15.83 13.85
N THR A 27 -10.96 -15.51 14.35
CA THR A 27 -12.04 -14.97 13.51
C THR A 27 -11.65 -13.64 12.90
N ALA A 28 -10.91 -12.79 13.63
CA ALA A 28 -10.39 -11.52 13.10
C ALA A 28 -9.46 -11.75 11.90
N LYS A 29 -8.47 -12.65 12.02
CA LYS A 29 -7.54 -13.00 10.95
C LYS A 29 -8.28 -13.52 9.72
N LEU A 30 -9.26 -14.39 9.90
CA LEU A 30 -10.07 -14.95 8.82
C LEU A 30 -10.92 -13.88 8.11
N MET A 31 -11.50 -12.93 8.86
CA MET A 31 -12.25 -11.82 8.29
C MET A 31 -11.34 -10.83 7.54
N VAL A 32 -10.15 -10.53 8.06
CA VAL A 32 -9.15 -9.70 7.37
C VAL A 32 -8.71 -10.37 6.08
N PHE A 33 -8.40 -11.67 6.12
CA PHE A 33 -8.04 -12.43 4.92
C PHE A 33 -9.14 -12.35 3.86
N LYS A 34 -10.39 -12.69 4.22
CA LYS A 34 -11.52 -12.62 3.29
C LYS A 34 -11.74 -11.20 2.72
N LEU A 35 -11.55 -10.17 3.55
CA LEU A 35 -11.68 -8.78 3.13
C LEU A 35 -10.59 -8.38 2.11
N ILE A 36 -9.35 -8.78 2.34
CA ILE A 36 -8.24 -8.58 1.40
C ILE A 36 -8.49 -9.35 0.10
N THR A 37 -8.87 -10.63 0.17
CA THR A 37 -9.19 -11.46 -1.01
C THR A 37 -10.33 -10.88 -1.84
N ALA A 38 -11.38 -10.35 -1.20
CA ALA A 38 -12.46 -9.68 -1.90
C ALA A 38 -12.03 -8.36 -2.55
N ALA A 39 -11.16 -7.58 -1.90
CA ALA A 39 -10.62 -6.34 -2.45
C ALA A 39 -9.67 -6.59 -3.63
N LEU A 40 -8.83 -7.63 -3.56
CA LEU A 40 -7.86 -8.02 -4.59
C LEU A 40 -8.51 -8.16 -5.98
N LYS A 41 -9.74 -8.70 -6.05
CA LYS A 41 -10.48 -8.88 -7.32
C LYS A 41 -10.75 -7.57 -8.06
N THR A 42 -10.75 -6.45 -7.35
CA THR A 42 -11.08 -5.12 -7.89
C THR A 42 -9.84 -4.23 -8.08
N TRP A 43 -8.68 -4.69 -7.63
CA TRP A 43 -7.45 -3.93 -7.75
C TRP A 43 -6.93 -3.98 -9.18
N ARG A 44 -6.66 -2.80 -9.74
CA ARG A 44 -5.93 -2.69 -11.00
C ARG A 44 -4.49 -3.14 -10.77
N ARG A 45 -3.88 -3.81 -11.76
CA ARG A 45 -2.44 -4.11 -11.73
C ARG A 45 -1.65 -2.84 -11.45
N LEU A 46 -0.61 -2.96 -10.64
CA LEU A 46 0.26 -1.84 -10.30
C LEU A 46 0.91 -1.32 -11.58
N GLN A 47 0.69 -0.05 -11.90
CA GLN A 47 1.43 0.60 -12.97
C GLN A 47 2.88 0.78 -12.49
N GLY A 48 3.85 0.23 -13.23
CA GLY A 48 5.26 0.24 -12.82
C GLY A 48 5.65 -0.91 -11.88
N GLU A 49 5.25 -2.15 -12.18
CA GLU A 49 5.66 -3.36 -11.43
C GLU A 49 7.18 -3.46 -11.23
N ASN A 50 7.97 -2.90 -12.14
CA ASN A 50 9.44 -2.81 -12.05
C ASN A 50 9.93 -1.97 -10.85
N GLN A 51 9.06 -1.18 -10.22
CA GLN A 51 9.38 -0.40 -9.02
C GLN A 51 9.11 -1.20 -7.73
N LEU A 52 8.43 -2.35 -7.80
CA LEU A 52 8.15 -3.21 -6.64
C LEU A 52 9.41 -3.60 -5.86
N PRO A 53 10.53 -4.00 -6.50
CA PRO A 53 11.76 -4.30 -5.76
C PRO A 53 12.26 -3.11 -4.92
N LYS A 54 12.17 -1.89 -5.45
CA LYS A 54 12.58 -0.67 -4.74
C LYS A 54 11.67 -0.36 -3.56
N VAL A 55 10.36 -0.53 -3.73
CA VAL A 55 9.39 -0.39 -2.63
C VAL A 55 9.65 -1.41 -1.53
N ILE A 56 9.95 -2.67 -1.88
CA ILE A 56 10.31 -3.72 -0.91
C ILE A 56 11.60 -3.37 -0.16
N GLN A 57 12.55 -2.71 -0.83
CA GLN A 57 13.79 -2.20 -0.22
C GLN A 57 13.58 -0.93 0.63
N GLY A 58 12.36 -0.40 0.72
CA GLY A 58 12.05 0.79 1.52
C GLY A 58 12.35 2.13 0.84
N VAL A 59 12.58 2.14 -0.47
CA VAL A 59 12.77 3.39 -1.23
C VAL A 59 11.50 4.24 -1.16
N THR A 60 11.68 5.53 -0.86
CA THR A 60 10.56 6.47 -0.72
C THR A 60 10.11 6.98 -2.08
N PHE A 61 8.81 6.92 -2.35
CA PHE A 61 8.20 7.48 -3.55
C PHE A 61 7.25 8.62 -3.18
N ARG A 62 7.37 9.76 -3.86
CA ARG A 62 6.44 10.87 -3.75
C ARG A 62 5.73 11.06 -5.08
N ASN A 63 4.41 10.90 -5.09
CA ASN A 63 3.58 10.97 -6.30
C ASN A 63 4.02 10.02 -7.44
N GLY A 64 4.54 8.83 -7.08
CA GLY A 64 4.99 7.82 -8.05
C GLY A 64 6.40 8.03 -8.58
N ILE A 65 7.10 9.07 -8.11
CA ILE A 65 8.49 9.36 -8.46
C ILE A 65 9.36 9.01 -7.27
N GLU A 66 10.43 8.27 -7.53
CA GLU A 66 11.45 7.95 -6.53
C GLU A 66 12.07 9.25 -5.99
N VAL A 67 12.07 9.40 -4.66
CA VAL A 67 12.74 10.51 -3.99
C VAL A 67 14.19 10.11 -3.80
N THR A 68 15.03 10.47 -4.76
CA THR A 68 16.47 10.50 -4.52
C THR A 68 16.74 11.74 -3.67
N GLU A 69 17.14 11.58 -2.41
CA GLU A 69 17.71 12.73 -1.70
C GLU A 69 18.92 13.21 -2.50
N PRO A 70 18.96 14.48 -2.95
CA PRO A 70 20.19 15.00 -3.49
C PRO A 70 21.22 14.90 -2.37
N ALA A 71 22.33 14.20 -2.63
CA ALA A 71 23.50 14.32 -1.80
C ALA A 71 23.71 15.80 -1.52
N SER A 72 23.67 16.19 -0.24
CA SER A 72 23.89 17.56 0.19
C SER A 72 25.19 18.06 -0.45
N GLN A 73 25.08 18.80 -1.56
CA GLN A 73 26.14 19.65 -2.06
C GLN A 73 26.11 20.89 -1.19
N ASN A 74 26.61 20.76 0.04
CA ASN A 74 27.15 21.90 0.75
C ASN A 74 28.45 22.28 0.04
N ALA A 75 28.33 23.10 -0.98
CA ALA A 75 29.41 23.89 -1.56
C ALA A 75 28.93 25.34 -1.63
N ALA A 76 29.11 26.06 -0.53
CA ALA A 76 29.40 27.49 -0.43
C ALA A 76 29.71 27.83 1.03
#